data_AF-A0A961ERB0-F1
#
_entry.id   AF-A0A961ERB0-F1
#
_cell.length_a   1.000
_cell.length_b   1.000
_cell.length_c   1.000
_cell.angle_alpha   90.00
_cell.angle_beta   90.00
_cell.angle_gamma   90.00
#
_symmetry.space_group_name_H-M   'P 1'
#
loop_
_entity.id
_entity.type
_entity.pdbx_description
1 polymer ?
#
loop_
_entity_poly.entity_id
_entity_poly.type
_entity_poly.pdbx_seq_one_letter_code
_entity_poly.pdbx_strand_id
1 'polypeptide(L)'
;MLAYGSEKETLPNEIERDRTTGFPLLSEADGILQLILAYLELPYSVTEHGCGKKASLILDYLLKLRIPAYGLARGMALEPDLSPTALIETDYRNRPQALVAENPLNSLCDLKDERLRRMLKESAADVEEKDGFIRTGPYILRHDPMVQFAQARSHIYPILWFWDPDKNRAIRMVIDPSLHRQRLFPPEEVRTLLHSPECLLLQAPLLGRFLLDPPSITSEQNKKINSILSKKALSSDDLEQLSYEDHAWLIREFTGAEPGSLGDPETWSYANNLQGWDRDQDQAQYNHTGKGESLRILRKQLIEARQEKRGDAPAVRGRLRDQVDDAQILSIAADDARWSARALAPLSDVTMTVVYFNALMELAGEIKESKSVLRLLEDAQTVHRFRGLGVRLRRRVDWLAECSLDEEGRIDARALNDRFFKASQETIRQMNAARLAVCVDSVGNLHGLLIKAEDRDRLRQGDFSLLQQSIQHGSHIDSVNNAGRFDGRLGVAGGIEALHTITDLTEYFNCPALPEGNVYSHV
;
A
#
# COMPACT_ATOMS: atom_id res chain seq x y z
N MET A 1 3.99 17.19 -5.11
CA MET A 1 3.19 16.65 -3.98
C MET A 1 1.87 16.19 -4.59
N LEU A 2 1.57 14.89 -4.58
CA LEU A 2 0.37 14.33 -5.22
C LEU A 2 -0.84 14.73 -4.36
N ALA A 3 -1.61 15.72 -4.81
CA ALA A 3 -2.79 16.19 -4.11
C ALA A 3 -3.95 15.21 -4.33
N TYR A 4 -4.58 14.80 -3.23
CA TYR A 4 -5.82 14.03 -3.24
C TYR A 4 -6.86 14.90 -2.53
N GLY A 5 -7.87 15.37 -3.25
CA GLY A 5 -8.91 16.26 -2.72
C GLY A 5 -9.33 17.35 -3.70
N SER A 6 -10.59 17.79 -3.60
CA SER A 6 -11.15 18.93 -4.34
C SER A 6 -10.75 20.29 -3.75
N GLU A 7 -10.13 20.30 -2.57
CA GLU A 7 -9.66 21.51 -1.89
C GLU A 7 -8.13 21.55 -1.85
N LYS A 8 -7.56 22.76 -1.76
CA LYS A 8 -6.13 23.02 -1.52
C LYS A 8 -5.76 22.57 -0.10
N GLU A 9 -5.85 21.28 0.19
CA GLU A 9 -5.41 20.74 1.48
C GLU A 9 -3.91 20.47 1.42
N THR A 10 -3.14 21.30 2.11
CA THR A 10 -1.80 20.94 2.53
C THR A 10 -1.90 19.71 3.42
N LEU A 11 -1.19 18.63 3.08
CA LEU A 11 -1.09 17.45 3.95
C LEU A 11 -0.78 17.90 5.39
N PRO A 12 -1.48 17.36 6.41
CA PRO A 12 -1.31 17.82 7.77
C PRO A 12 0.14 17.61 8.22
N ASN A 13 0.76 18.67 8.74
CA ASN A 13 2.14 18.62 9.25
C ASN A 13 2.25 17.79 10.53
N GLU A 14 1.20 17.76 11.35
CA GLU A 14 1.06 16.93 12.55
C GLU A 14 -0.39 16.42 12.66
N ILE A 15 -0.55 15.23 13.23
CA ILE A 15 -1.87 14.62 13.50
C ILE A 15 -2.28 14.97 14.93
N GLU A 16 -3.39 15.70 15.09
CA GLU A 16 -3.94 16.03 16.40
C GLU A 16 -4.48 14.80 17.15
N ARG A 17 -4.33 14.79 18.48
CA ARG A 17 -4.64 13.61 19.32
C ARG A 17 -5.31 13.97 20.63
N ASP A 18 -6.17 13.09 21.12
CA ASP A 18 -6.63 13.16 22.50
C ASP A 18 -5.45 12.92 23.45
N ARG A 19 -5.24 13.85 24.38
CA ARG A 19 -4.09 13.84 25.29
C ARG A 19 -4.08 12.63 26.22
N THR A 20 -5.25 12.07 26.53
CA THR A 20 -5.38 10.98 27.51
C THR A 20 -5.16 9.64 26.84
N THR A 21 -5.88 9.35 25.76
CA THR A 21 -5.77 8.06 25.06
C THR A 21 -4.56 8.02 24.14
N GLY A 22 -4.18 9.17 23.57
CA GLY A 22 -3.20 9.26 22.49
C GLY A 22 -3.75 8.90 21.11
N PHE A 23 -5.05 8.61 20.99
CA PHE A 23 -5.69 8.36 19.70
C PHE A 23 -5.80 9.65 18.89
N PRO A 24 -5.71 9.57 17.55
CA PRO A 24 -6.02 10.71 16.69
C PRO A 24 -7.45 11.20 16.93
N LEU A 25 -7.67 12.50 16.76
CA LEU A 25 -9.03 13.05 16.78
C LEU A 25 -9.79 12.61 15.52
N LEU A 26 -11.10 12.41 15.62
CA LEU A 26 -11.92 11.98 14.49
C LEU A 26 -11.83 12.96 13.29
N SER A 27 -11.62 14.26 13.55
CA SER A 27 -11.39 15.29 12.54
C SER A 27 -10.17 15.01 11.65
N GLU A 28 -9.20 14.22 12.13
CA GLU A 28 -7.98 13.88 11.39
C GLU A 28 -8.17 12.72 10.40
N ALA A 29 -9.36 12.09 10.35
CA ALA A 29 -9.60 10.89 9.56
C ALA A 29 -9.27 11.07 8.07
N ASP A 30 -9.72 12.17 7.47
CA ASP A 30 -9.50 12.46 6.06
C ASP A 30 -8.03 12.78 5.79
N GLY A 31 -7.39 13.59 6.63
CA GLY A 31 -5.97 13.91 6.52
C GLY A 31 -5.07 12.67 6.62
N ILE A 32 -5.38 11.74 7.51
CA ILE A 32 -4.69 10.44 7.62
C ILE A 32 -4.89 9.61 6.35
N LEU A 33 -6.10 9.54 5.82
CA LEU A 33 -6.36 8.83 4.58
C LEU A 33 -5.55 9.44 3.43
N GLN A 34 -5.50 10.76 3.28
CA GLN A 34 -4.71 11.41 2.24
C GLN A 34 -3.21 11.12 2.37
N LEU A 35 -2.69 11.12 3.61
CA LEU A 35 -1.31 10.72 3.87
C LEU A 35 -1.08 9.26 3.45
N ILE A 36 -2.00 8.34 3.74
CA ILE A 36 -1.83 6.94 3.30
C ILE A 36 -1.88 6.86 1.78
N LEU A 37 -2.86 7.49 1.13
CA LEU A 37 -3.00 7.45 -0.33
C LEU A 37 -1.78 8.02 -1.04
N ALA A 38 -1.13 9.05 -0.48
CA ALA A 38 0.04 9.69 -1.06
C ALA A 38 1.35 8.91 -0.89
N TYR A 39 1.43 8.01 0.10
CA TYR A 39 2.67 7.33 0.48
C TYR A 39 2.59 5.80 0.41
N LEU A 40 1.42 5.23 0.16
CA LEU A 40 1.28 3.79 -0.06
C LEU A 40 1.89 3.43 -1.42
N GLU A 41 2.99 2.67 -1.39
CA GLU A 41 3.76 2.21 -2.55
C GLU A 41 3.01 1.25 -3.49
N LEU A 42 1.71 1.05 -3.27
CA LEU A 42 0.86 0.20 -4.07
C LEU A 42 -0.30 1.03 -4.59
N PRO A 43 -0.37 1.31 -5.89
CA PRO A 43 -1.58 1.83 -6.44
C PRO A 43 -2.65 0.73 -6.38
N TYR A 44 -3.43 0.73 -5.30
CA TYR A 44 -4.85 0.40 -5.20
C TYR A 44 -5.43 -0.91 -5.77
N SER A 45 -4.69 -1.97 -6.10
CA SER A 45 -5.28 -3.16 -6.78
C SER A 45 -5.00 -4.54 -6.18
N VAL A 46 -4.51 -4.63 -4.95
CA VAL A 46 -4.24 -5.94 -4.34
C VAL A 46 -5.41 -6.40 -3.49
N THR A 47 -6.48 -6.85 -4.13
CA THR A 47 -7.66 -7.38 -3.43
C THR A 47 -7.41 -8.82 -2.97
N GLU A 48 -7.11 -9.79 -3.84
CA GLU A 48 -7.03 -11.19 -3.39
C GLU A 48 -5.74 -11.57 -2.64
N HIS A 49 -4.56 -11.28 -3.19
CA HIS A 49 -3.33 -11.99 -2.82
C HIS A 49 -2.40 -11.27 -1.83
N GLY A 50 -2.83 -10.12 -1.34
CA GLY A 50 -1.96 -9.25 -0.55
C GLY A 50 -2.69 -8.36 0.43
N CYS A 51 -3.95 -8.66 0.77
CA CYS A 51 -4.69 -7.90 1.77
C CYS A 51 -3.94 -7.83 3.11
N GLY A 52 -3.39 -8.95 3.60
CA GLY A 52 -2.57 -8.99 4.83
C GLY A 52 -1.25 -8.22 4.73
N LYS A 53 -0.56 -8.32 3.58
CA LYS A 53 0.69 -7.61 3.29
C LYS A 53 0.47 -6.10 3.17
N LYS A 54 -0.59 -5.69 2.46
CA LYS A 54 -1.06 -4.30 2.36
C LYS A 54 -1.40 -3.74 3.74
N ALA A 55 -2.10 -4.52 4.56
CA ALA A 55 -2.39 -4.12 5.93
C ALA A 55 -1.11 -3.88 6.73
N SER A 56 -0.06 -4.71 6.57
CA SER A 56 1.26 -4.46 7.19
C SER A 56 1.85 -3.11 6.78
N LEU A 57 1.82 -2.78 5.48
CA LEU A 57 2.35 -1.51 4.97
C LEU A 57 1.61 -0.30 5.54
N ILE A 58 0.27 -0.35 5.56
CA ILE A 58 -0.56 0.73 6.11
C ILE A 58 -0.28 0.90 7.61
N LEU A 59 -0.22 -0.21 8.36
CA LEU A 59 0.04 -0.17 9.80
C LEU A 59 1.43 0.41 10.12
N ASP A 60 2.48 0.01 9.42
CA ASP A 60 3.82 0.59 9.58
C ASP A 60 3.84 2.09 9.26
N TYR A 61 3.13 2.50 8.21
CA TYR A 61 3.01 3.92 7.89
C TYR A 61 2.32 4.71 9.02
N LEU A 62 1.25 4.18 9.60
CA LEU A 62 0.58 4.79 10.76
C LEU A 62 1.48 4.87 11.99
N LEU A 63 2.29 3.84 12.24
CA LEU A 63 3.28 3.84 13.32
C LEU A 63 4.37 4.91 13.09
N LYS A 64 4.83 5.10 11.85
CA LYS A 64 5.77 6.17 11.46
C LYS A 64 5.17 7.57 11.63
N LEU A 65 3.87 7.70 11.42
CA LEU A 65 3.08 8.89 11.78
C LEU A 65 2.88 9.03 13.31
N ARG A 66 3.56 8.20 14.12
CA ARG A 66 3.52 8.17 15.58
C ARG A 66 2.16 7.77 16.17
N ILE A 67 1.23 7.23 15.38
CA ILE A 67 -0.02 6.71 15.93
C ILE A 67 0.32 5.57 16.90
N PRO A 68 -0.24 5.53 18.12
CA PRO A 68 0.11 4.50 19.08
C PRO A 68 -0.30 3.11 18.59
N ALA A 69 0.60 2.13 18.71
CA ALA A 69 0.35 0.73 18.34
C ALA A 69 -0.90 0.13 18.99
N TYR A 70 -1.19 0.47 20.25
CA TYR A 70 -2.39 0.02 20.94
C TYR A 70 -3.70 0.64 20.39
N GLY A 71 -3.62 1.74 19.64
CA GLY A 71 -4.72 2.33 18.90
C GLY A 71 -4.91 1.72 17.50
N LEU A 72 -4.19 0.65 17.17
CA LEU A 72 -4.25 -0.05 15.90
C LEU A 72 -4.67 -1.52 16.09
N ALA A 73 -5.31 -2.07 15.07
CA ALA A 73 -5.64 -3.49 14.98
C ALA A 73 -5.69 -3.94 13.52
N ARG A 74 -5.77 -5.25 13.34
CA ARG A 74 -6.20 -5.88 12.09
C ARG A 74 -7.63 -6.36 12.24
N GLY A 75 -8.41 -6.21 11.19
CA GLY A 75 -9.67 -6.90 11.00
C GLY A 75 -9.53 -7.99 9.95
N MET A 76 -10.39 -9.00 10.03
CA MET A 76 -10.55 -10.04 9.02
C MET A 76 -12.03 -10.21 8.73
N ALA A 77 -12.41 -10.12 7.47
CA ALA A 77 -13.69 -10.62 6.99
C ALA A 77 -13.48 -12.04 6.50
N LEU A 78 -14.30 -12.99 6.95
CA LEU A 78 -14.14 -14.41 6.67
C LEU A 78 -15.43 -14.97 6.06
N GLU A 79 -15.30 -15.79 5.02
CA GLU A 79 -16.46 -16.46 4.43
C GLU A 79 -17.21 -17.32 5.48
N PRO A 80 -18.55 -17.30 5.46
CA PRO A 80 -19.37 -18.00 6.44
C PRO A 80 -19.42 -19.52 6.27
N ASP A 81 -19.03 -20.06 5.11
CA ASP A 81 -18.92 -21.50 4.85
C ASP A 81 -17.49 -21.83 4.42
N LEU A 82 -16.80 -22.59 5.26
CA LEU A 82 -15.44 -23.07 5.07
C LEU A 82 -15.39 -24.60 5.18
N SER A 83 -16.52 -25.26 4.94
CA SER A 83 -16.58 -26.71 4.87
C SER A 83 -15.69 -27.25 3.73
N PRO A 84 -15.22 -28.50 3.82
CA PRO A 84 -14.42 -29.10 2.75
C PRO A 84 -15.08 -29.01 1.37
N THR A 85 -16.40 -29.17 1.31
CA THR A 85 -17.19 -29.04 0.08
C THR A 85 -17.12 -27.63 -0.49
N ALA A 86 -17.26 -26.60 0.36
CA ALA A 86 -17.19 -25.21 -0.07
C ALA A 86 -15.78 -24.80 -0.54
N LEU A 87 -14.73 -25.34 0.10
CA LEU A 87 -13.34 -25.04 -0.25
C LEU A 87 -12.94 -25.56 -1.63
N ILE A 88 -13.58 -26.61 -2.15
CA ILE A 88 -13.33 -27.17 -3.49
C ILE A 88 -13.82 -26.23 -4.60
N GLU A 89 -14.93 -25.52 -4.39
CA GLU A 89 -15.50 -24.63 -5.41
C GLU A 89 -14.70 -23.32 -5.48
N THR A 90 -14.10 -23.03 -6.64
CA THR A 90 -13.24 -21.85 -6.83
C THR A 90 -13.95 -20.71 -7.56
N ASP A 91 -15.12 -20.96 -8.14
CA ASP A 91 -15.92 -19.94 -8.81
C ASP A 91 -16.88 -19.26 -7.82
N TYR A 92 -16.69 -17.97 -7.58
CA TYR A 92 -17.58 -17.20 -6.69
C TYR A 92 -19.05 -17.21 -7.15
N ARG A 93 -19.32 -17.39 -8.44
CA ARG A 93 -20.70 -17.44 -8.97
C ARG A 93 -21.49 -18.65 -8.45
N ASN A 94 -20.76 -19.70 -8.07
CA ASN A 94 -21.33 -20.90 -7.45
C ASN A 94 -21.22 -20.88 -5.92
N ARG A 95 -20.71 -19.79 -5.33
CA ARG A 95 -20.56 -19.60 -3.88
C ARG A 95 -21.38 -18.38 -3.45
N PRO A 96 -22.65 -18.55 -3.05
CA PRO A 96 -23.57 -17.44 -2.79
C PRO A 96 -23.09 -16.43 -1.74
N GLN A 97 -22.17 -16.82 -0.87
CA GLN A 97 -21.63 -15.99 0.21
C GLN A 97 -20.14 -15.67 0.04
N ALA A 98 -19.61 -15.84 -1.17
CA ALA A 98 -18.23 -15.50 -1.50
C ALA A 98 -17.92 -14.03 -1.18
N LEU A 99 -16.70 -13.78 -0.68
CA LEU A 99 -16.19 -12.42 -0.63
C LEU A 99 -15.82 -11.99 -2.05
N VAL A 100 -16.34 -10.84 -2.45
CA VAL A 100 -16.08 -10.25 -3.76
C VAL A 100 -15.95 -8.74 -3.62
N ALA A 101 -14.94 -8.13 -4.25
CA ALA A 101 -14.77 -6.69 -4.28
C ALA A 101 -14.75 -6.19 -5.73
N GLU A 102 -15.12 -4.92 -5.94
CA GLU A 102 -14.90 -4.27 -7.24
C GLU A 102 -13.42 -4.36 -7.63
N ASN A 103 -13.14 -4.66 -8.89
CA ASN A 103 -11.78 -4.69 -9.41
C ASN A 103 -11.38 -3.30 -9.92
N PRO A 104 -10.50 -2.59 -9.21
CA PRO A 104 -10.07 -1.28 -9.67
C PRO A 104 -9.24 -1.34 -10.95
N LEU A 105 -8.57 -2.45 -11.27
CA LEU A 105 -7.82 -2.55 -12.54
C LEU A 105 -8.75 -2.57 -13.75
N ASN A 106 -9.93 -3.18 -13.60
CA ASN A 106 -10.91 -3.27 -14.68
C ASN A 106 -11.37 -1.87 -15.15
N SER A 107 -11.60 -0.95 -14.21
CA SER A 107 -11.98 0.43 -14.55
C SER A 107 -10.80 1.32 -14.93
N LEU A 108 -9.58 0.97 -14.48
CA LEU A 108 -8.40 1.79 -14.74
C LEU A 108 -7.88 1.64 -16.16
N CYS A 109 -7.82 0.44 -16.74
CA CYS A 109 -7.22 0.26 -18.07
C CYS A 109 -7.76 -0.97 -18.80
N ASP A 110 -7.60 -1.00 -20.12
CA ASP A 110 -7.79 -2.21 -20.91
C ASP A 110 -6.49 -3.03 -20.94
N LEU A 111 -6.46 -4.18 -20.25
CA LEU A 111 -5.31 -5.09 -20.25
C LEU A 111 -5.07 -5.77 -21.62
N LYS A 112 -5.93 -5.52 -22.62
CA LYS A 112 -5.74 -5.96 -24.01
C LYS A 112 -5.00 -4.93 -24.87
N ASP A 113 -4.77 -3.71 -24.39
CA ASP A 113 -4.04 -2.69 -25.14
C ASP A 113 -2.58 -3.16 -25.39
N GLU A 114 -2.20 -3.29 -26.67
CA GLU A 114 -0.88 -3.78 -27.07
C GLU A 114 0.27 -2.88 -26.58
N ARG A 115 0.03 -1.57 -26.47
CA ARG A 115 1.04 -0.61 -25.99
C ARG A 115 1.27 -0.78 -24.50
N LEU A 116 0.20 -0.95 -23.72
CA LEU A 116 0.29 -1.24 -22.29
C LEU A 116 1.03 -2.56 -22.05
N ARG A 117 0.67 -3.61 -22.79
CA ARG A 117 1.34 -4.93 -22.75
C ARG A 117 2.84 -4.82 -23.03
N ARG A 118 3.21 -4.12 -24.10
CA ARG A 118 4.62 -3.85 -24.42
C ARG A 118 5.33 -3.10 -23.29
N MET A 119 4.71 -2.06 -22.74
CA MET A 119 5.27 -1.29 -21.62
C MET A 119 5.43 -2.15 -20.35
N LEU A 120 4.47 -3.02 -20.03
CA LEU A 120 4.55 -3.93 -18.89
C LEU A 120 5.71 -4.92 -19.03
N LYS A 121 5.91 -5.51 -20.21
CA LYS A 121 7.05 -6.41 -20.48
C LYS A 121 8.41 -5.74 -20.32
N GLU A 122 8.50 -4.43 -20.55
CA GLU A 122 9.74 -3.67 -20.41
C GLU A 122 9.99 -3.16 -18.99
N SER A 123 8.92 -2.93 -18.21
CA SER A 123 8.99 -2.22 -16.92
C SER A 123 8.77 -3.09 -15.68
N ALA A 124 8.10 -4.24 -15.82
CA ALA A 124 7.81 -5.14 -14.72
C ALA A 124 8.47 -6.51 -14.95
N ALA A 125 9.05 -7.08 -13.89
CA ALA A 125 9.67 -8.39 -13.95
C ALA A 125 8.60 -9.51 -14.02
N ASP A 126 8.97 -10.61 -14.68
CA ASP A 126 8.18 -11.86 -14.72
C ASP A 126 6.73 -11.68 -15.15
N VAL A 127 6.48 -10.79 -16.11
CA VAL A 127 5.15 -10.56 -16.69
C VAL A 127 4.85 -11.62 -17.75
N GLU A 128 3.90 -12.50 -17.48
CA GLU A 128 3.30 -13.41 -18.46
C GLU A 128 1.91 -12.90 -18.84
N GLU A 129 1.68 -12.76 -20.15
CA GLU A 129 0.37 -12.37 -20.69
C GLU A 129 -0.36 -13.60 -21.23
N LYS A 130 -1.62 -13.77 -20.84
CA LYS A 130 -2.56 -14.71 -21.47
C LYS A 130 -3.89 -14.03 -21.70
N ASP A 131 -4.77 -14.64 -22.49
CA ASP A 131 -6.09 -14.08 -22.75
C ASP A 131 -6.87 -13.87 -21.45
N GLY A 132 -7.19 -12.60 -21.15
CA GLY A 132 -7.98 -12.19 -19.99
C GLY A 132 -7.23 -11.99 -18.67
N PHE A 133 -5.93 -12.27 -18.60
CA PHE A 133 -5.15 -12.03 -17.37
C PHE A 133 -3.66 -11.73 -17.61
N ILE A 134 -3.07 -11.04 -16.64
CA ILE A 134 -1.63 -10.81 -16.54
C ILE A 134 -1.13 -11.51 -15.29
N ARG A 135 -0.08 -12.31 -15.41
CA ARG A 135 0.61 -12.88 -14.26
C ARG A 135 1.91 -12.10 -14.03
N THR A 136 2.20 -11.77 -12.78
CA THR A 136 3.46 -11.13 -12.36
C THR A 136 3.93 -11.75 -11.05
N GLY A 137 5.11 -12.36 -11.06
CA GLY A 137 5.59 -13.17 -9.94
C GLY A 137 4.55 -14.24 -9.53
N PRO A 138 4.16 -14.33 -8.23
CA PRO A 138 3.15 -15.27 -7.76
C PRO A 138 1.70 -14.81 -8.02
N TYR A 139 1.49 -13.62 -8.59
CA TYR A 139 0.18 -12.99 -8.65
C TYR A 139 -0.47 -13.13 -10.01
N ILE A 140 -1.79 -13.29 -10.02
CA ILE A 140 -2.62 -13.28 -11.23
C ILE A 140 -3.58 -12.10 -11.14
N LEU A 141 -3.46 -11.18 -12.09
CA LEU A 141 -4.31 -10.01 -12.25
C LEU A 141 -5.29 -10.27 -13.38
N ARG A 142 -6.57 -10.35 -13.05
CA ARG A 142 -7.64 -10.54 -14.03
C ARG A 142 -8.26 -9.21 -14.40
N HIS A 143 -8.80 -9.14 -15.62
CA HIS A 143 -9.58 -8.00 -16.10
C HIS A 143 -11.10 -8.17 -15.83
N ASP A 144 -11.47 -8.98 -14.84
CA ASP A 144 -12.86 -9.13 -14.45
C ASP A 144 -13.32 -7.89 -13.66
N PRO A 145 -14.58 -7.43 -13.78
CA PRO A 145 -15.09 -6.28 -13.02
C PRO A 145 -15.09 -6.50 -11.51
N MET A 146 -15.05 -7.76 -11.08
CA MET A 146 -15.07 -8.17 -9.70
C MET A 146 -13.89 -9.09 -9.41
N VAL A 147 -13.23 -8.91 -8.26
CA VAL A 147 -12.20 -9.82 -7.76
C VAL A 147 -12.78 -10.65 -6.63
N GLN A 148 -12.59 -11.97 -6.73
CA GLN A 148 -12.95 -12.90 -5.66
C GLN A 148 -11.77 -13.20 -4.74
N PHE A 149 -12.04 -13.61 -3.51
CA PHE A 149 -11.03 -14.06 -2.56
C PHE A 149 -10.95 -15.59 -2.50
N ALA A 150 -10.68 -16.24 -3.63
CA ALA A 150 -10.80 -17.69 -3.77
C ALA A 150 -9.75 -18.46 -2.95
N GLN A 151 -8.52 -17.95 -2.87
CA GLN A 151 -7.45 -18.63 -2.11
C GLN A 151 -7.58 -18.44 -0.59
N ALA A 152 -7.74 -17.19 -0.15
CA ALA A 152 -7.75 -16.87 1.28
C ALA A 152 -9.11 -17.08 1.94
N ARG A 153 -10.21 -17.07 1.16
CA ARG A 153 -11.60 -17.04 1.66
C ARG A 153 -11.82 -15.97 2.74
N SER A 154 -10.98 -14.94 2.72
CA SER A 154 -10.90 -13.91 3.74
C SER A 154 -10.32 -12.62 3.16
N HIS A 155 -10.56 -11.51 3.83
CA HIS A 155 -9.97 -10.22 3.54
C HIS A 155 -9.45 -9.55 4.81
N ILE A 156 -8.16 -9.21 4.83
CA ILE A 156 -7.50 -8.55 5.98
C ILE A 156 -7.42 -7.03 5.74
N TYR A 157 -7.77 -6.26 6.76
CA TYR A 157 -7.78 -4.80 6.70
C TYR A 157 -7.30 -4.14 8.02
N PRO A 158 -6.64 -2.97 7.97
CA PRO A 158 -6.30 -2.18 9.17
C PRO A 158 -7.53 -1.55 9.82
N ILE A 159 -7.50 -1.45 11.16
CA ILE A 159 -8.45 -0.69 11.97
C ILE A 159 -7.69 0.32 12.83
N LEU A 160 -8.18 1.55 12.88
CA LEU A 160 -7.68 2.64 13.70
C LEU A 160 -8.76 3.14 14.67
N TRP A 161 -8.37 3.35 15.93
CA TRP A 161 -9.21 4.03 16.90
C TRP A 161 -8.98 5.54 16.80
N PHE A 162 -10.08 6.26 16.72
CA PHE A 162 -10.17 7.71 16.82
C PHE A 162 -10.84 8.10 18.13
N TRP A 163 -10.56 9.30 18.62
CA TRP A 163 -11.33 9.93 19.68
C TRP A 163 -12.29 10.97 19.08
N ASP A 164 -13.59 10.80 19.34
CA ASP A 164 -14.63 11.77 19.01
C ASP A 164 -14.85 12.67 20.25
N PRO A 165 -14.35 13.92 20.25
CA PRO A 165 -14.49 14.82 21.37
C PRO A 165 -15.95 15.24 21.62
N ASP A 166 -16.76 15.34 20.56
CA ASP A 166 -18.15 15.79 20.65
C ASP A 166 -19.03 14.73 21.31
N LYS A 167 -18.79 13.45 21.01
CA LYS A 167 -19.53 12.32 21.60
C LYS A 167 -18.83 11.73 22.81
N ASN A 168 -17.67 12.26 23.21
CA ASN A 168 -16.83 11.75 24.29
C ASN A 168 -16.65 10.22 24.21
N ARG A 169 -16.26 9.72 23.03
CA ARG A 169 -16.12 8.27 22.79
C ARG A 169 -15.02 7.92 21.82
N ALA A 170 -14.50 6.70 21.94
CA ALA A 170 -13.64 6.13 20.93
C ALA A 170 -14.47 5.57 19.77
N ILE A 171 -14.03 5.78 18.54
CA ILE A 171 -14.66 5.27 17.31
C ILE A 171 -13.63 4.46 16.53
N ARG A 172 -14.05 3.31 16.00
CA ARG A 172 -13.20 2.44 15.18
C ARG A 172 -13.50 2.72 13.72
N MET A 173 -12.46 2.92 12.93
CA MET A 173 -12.57 3.10 11.49
C MET A 173 -11.62 2.15 10.78
N VAL A 174 -12.10 1.53 9.71
CA VAL A 174 -11.33 0.72 8.77
C VAL A 174 -10.62 1.65 7.80
N ILE A 175 -9.36 1.31 7.55
CA ILE A 175 -8.51 2.02 6.60
C ILE A 175 -8.15 1.07 5.47
N ASP A 176 -9.04 0.99 4.49
CA ASP A 176 -8.81 0.13 3.33
C ASP A 176 -9.12 0.83 2.00
N PRO A 177 -8.10 1.42 1.36
CA PRO A 177 -8.27 2.10 0.08
C PRO A 177 -8.56 1.14 -1.09
N SER A 178 -8.46 -0.18 -0.92
CA SER A 178 -8.92 -1.13 -1.94
C SER A 178 -10.42 -1.40 -1.88
N LEU A 179 -11.08 -1.13 -0.74
CA LEU A 179 -12.53 -1.25 -0.60
C LEU A 179 -13.23 0.11 -0.73
N HIS A 180 -12.65 1.17 -0.16
CA HIS A 180 -13.21 2.52 -0.28
C HIS A 180 -12.10 3.58 -0.27
N ARG A 181 -12.02 4.39 -1.33
CA ARG A 181 -10.89 5.33 -1.54
C ARG A 181 -11.10 6.72 -0.97
N GLN A 182 -12.34 7.14 -0.79
CA GLN A 182 -12.66 8.54 -0.52
C GLN A 182 -12.84 8.86 0.97
N ARG A 183 -12.96 7.83 1.82
CA ARG A 183 -13.16 7.98 3.26
C ARG A 183 -12.77 6.71 3.98
N LEU A 184 -12.51 6.86 5.27
CA LEU A 184 -12.55 5.76 6.21
C LEU A 184 -14.00 5.34 6.48
N PHE A 185 -14.21 4.11 6.93
CA PHE A 185 -15.55 3.57 7.14
C PHE A 185 -15.60 2.68 8.37
N PRO A 186 -16.77 2.50 9.02
CA PRO A 186 -16.85 1.66 10.21
C PRO A 186 -16.75 0.16 9.83
N PRO A 187 -16.28 -0.71 10.75
CA PRO A 187 -16.05 -2.13 10.45
C PRO A 187 -17.24 -2.87 9.85
N GLU A 188 -18.48 -2.58 10.29
CA GLU A 188 -19.69 -3.22 9.79
C GLU A 188 -19.91 -3.03 8.28
N GLU A 189 -19.43 -1.93 7.69
CA GLU A 189 -19.59 -1.61 6.27
C GLU A 189 -18.73 -2.51 5.36
N VAL A 190 -17.71 -3.18 5.92
CA VAL A 190 -16.87 -4.17 5.20
C VAL A 190 -17.72 -5.23 4.52
N ARG A 191 -18.82 -5.67 5.15
CA ARG A 191 -19.73 -6.69 4.58
C ARG A 191 -20.36 -6.25 3.27
N THR A 192 -20.85 -5.01 3.26
CA THR A 192 -21.48 -4.41 2.09
C THR A 192 -20.45 -4.21 0.97
N LEU A 193 -19.27 -3.70 1.31
CA LEU A 193 -18.18 -3.48 0.35
C LEU A 193 -17.59 -4.78 -0.22
N LEU A 194 -17.72 -5.89 0.50
CA LEU A 194 -17.32 -7.24 0.05
C LEU A 194 -18.48 -8.08 -0.49
N HIS A 195 -19.67 -7.49 -0.69
CA HIS A 195 -20.87 -8.16 -1.17
C HIS A 195 -21.25 -9.44 -0.41
N SER A 196 -20.91 -9.53 0.89
CA SER A 196 -21.15 -10.70 1.72
C SER A 196 -21.75 -10.28 3.08
N PRO A 197 -23.09 -10.15 3.17
CA PRO A 197 -23.77 -9.63 4.36
C PRO A 197 -23.64 -10.56 5.58
N GLU A 198 -23.35 -11.84 5.37
CA GLU A 198 -23.23 -12.85 6.43
C GLU A 198 -21.78 -13.23 6.75
N CYS A 199 -20.78 -12.57 6.15
CA CYS A 199 -19.38 -12.85 6.49
C CYS A 199 -19.11 -12.55 7.98
N LEU A 200 -18.22 -13.34 8.57
CA LEU A 200 -17.80 -13.12 9.94
C LEU A 200 -16.76 -12.00 9.95
N LEU A 201 -16.94 -11.02 10.85
CA LEU A 201 -15.95 -10.00 11.11
C LEU A 201 -15.19 -10.35 12.39
N LEU A 202 -13.88 -10.43 12.26
CA LEU A 202 -12.95 -10.71 13.34
C LEU A 202 -11.97 -9.55 13.50
N GLN A 203 -11.41 -9.42 14.70
CA GLN A 203 -10.44 -8.39 15.04
C GLN A 203 -9.29 -8.99 15.85
N ALA A 204 -8.07 -8.49 15.61
CA ALA A 204 -6.88 -8.79 16.38
C ALA A 204 -6.15 -7.48 16.73
N PRO A 205 -5.75 -7.22 17.99
CA PRO A 205 -4.74 -6.18 18.23
C PRO A 205 -3.45 -6.51 17.48
N LEU A 206 -2.52 -5.56 17.34
CA LEU A 206 -1.25 -5.85 16.66
C LEU A 206 -0.53 -7.01 17.35
N LEU A 207 -0.15 -8.04 16.57
CA LEU A 207 0.40 -9.32 17.05
C LEU A 207 -0.55 -10.17 17.92
N GLY A 208 -1.83 -9.85 18.01
CA GLY A 208 -2.85 -10.63 18.71
C GLY A 208 -3.49 -11.71 17.85
N ARG A 209 -4.43 -12.47 18.44
CA ARG A 209 -5.22 -13.47 17.70
C ARG A 209 -6.47 -12.83 17.11
N PHE A 210 -6.91 -13.32 15.95
CA PHE A 210 -8.21 -12.93 15.38
C PHE A 210 -9.33 -13.56 16.20
N LEU A 211 -10.16 -12.72 16.80
CA LEU A 211 -11.33 -13.11 17.58
C LEU A 211 -12.57 -12.48 16.96
N LEU A 212 -13.75 -13.07 17.18
CA LEU A 212 -15.01 -12.49 16.70
C LEU A 212 -15.14 -11.07 17.23
N ASP A 213 -15.57 -10.13 16.39
CA ASP A 213 -15.80 -8.75 16.80
C ASP A 213 -17.24 -8.56 17.28
N PRO A 214 -17.51 -8.53 18.61
CA PRO A 214 -18.89 -8.56 19.11
C PRO A 214 -19.78 -7.41 18.63
N PRO A 215 -19.30 -6.15 18.58
CA PRO A 215 -20.11 -5.03 18.06
C PRO A 215 -20.53 -5.19 16.60
N SER A 216 -19.88 -6.08 15.84
CA SER A 216 -20.17 -6.31 14.43
C SER A 216 -21.04 -7.55 14.18
N ILE A 217 -21.42 -8.33 15.19
CA ILE A 217 -22.26 -9.53 15.03
C ILE A 217 -23.68 -9.14 14.60
N THR A 218 -24.18 -9.76 13.52
CA THR A 218 -25.56 -9.53 13.05
C THR A 218 -26.59 -10.26 13.92
N SER A 219 -27.87 -9.90 13.82
CA SER A 219 -28.93 -10.59 14.57
C SER A 219 -29.02 -12.08 14.24
N GLU A 220 -28.82 -12.45 12.97
CA GLU A 220 -28.83 -13.86 12.54
C GLU A 220 -27.58 -14.61 13.01
N GLN A 221 -26.41 -13.98 12.92
CA GLN A 221 -25.17 -14.54 13.47
C GLN A 221 -25.30 -14.77 14.98
N ASN A 222 -25.90 -13.83 15.72
CA ASN A 222 -26.09 -13.96 17.16
C ASN A 222 -26.99 -15.16 17.52
N LYS A 223 -28.10 -15.38 16.80
CA LYS A 223 -28.97 -16.56 17.00
C LYS A 223 -28.20 -17.86 16.79
N LYS A 224 -27.39 -17.94 15.74
CA LYS A 224 -26.57 -19.12 15.43
C LYS A 224 -25.48 -19.34 16.48
N ILE A 225 -24.78 -18.28 16.90
CA ILE A 225 -23.79 -18.32 17.97
C ILE A 225 -24.41 -18.83 19.27
N ASN A 226 -25.57 -18.31 19.69
CA ASN A 226 -26.28 -18.76 20.89
C ASN A 226 -26.61 -20.25 20.84
N SER A 227 -27.12 -20.72 19.70
CA SER A 227 -27.43 -22.13 19.47
C SER A 227 -26.17 -23.00 19.59
N ILE A 228 -25.04 -22.56 19.03
CA ILE A 228 -23.77 -23.28 19.13
C ILE A 228 -23.27 -23.30 20.58
N LEU A 229 -23.16 -22.13 21.22
CA LEU A 229 -22.63 -22.00 22.58
C LEU A 229 -23.44 -22.79 23.62
N SER A 230 -24.77 -22.92 23.44
CA SER A 230 -25.59 -23.76 24.31
C SER A 230 -25.17 -25.23 24.34
N LYS A 231 -24.53 -25.75 23.28
CA LYS A 231 -24.00 -27.11 23.25
C LYS A 231 -22.88 -27.34 24.27
N LYS A 232 -22.18 -26.26 24.69
CA LYS A 232 -21.11 -26.27 25.69
C LYS A 232 -21.49 -25.55 27.00
N ALA A 233 -22.76 -25.17 27.19
CA ALA A 233 -23.20 -24.35 28.32
C ALA A 233 -22.42 -23.03 28.47
N LEU A 234 -22.02 -22.42 27.34
CA LEU A 234 -21.38 -21.11 27.29
C LEU A 234 -22.41 -20.01 26.97
N SER A 235 -22.16 -18.80 27.44
CA SER A 235 -22.99 -17.61 27.15
C SER A 235 -22.37 -16.76 26.04
N SER A 236 -23.22 -16.15 25.20
CA SER A 236 -22.79 -15.15 24.22
C SER A 236 -22.52 -13.77 24.83
N ASP A 237 -23.03 -13.51 26.04
CA ASP A 237 -22.75 -12.26 26.75
C ASP A 237 -21.25 -12.12 27.09
N ASP A 238 -20.52 -13.24 27.12
CA ASP A 238 -19.11 -13.34 27.47
C ASP A 238 -18.22 -13.76 26.28
N LEU A 239 -18.64 -13.49 25.04
CA LEU A 239 -17.86 -13.83 23.84
C LEU A 239 -16.39 -13.34 23.90
N GLU A 240 -16.15 -12.17 24.49
CA GLU A 240 -14.81 -11.60 24.64
C GLU A 240 -13.93 -12.36 25.65
N GLN A 241 -14.55 -13.09 26.58
CA GLN A 241 -13.92 -13.83 27.67
C GLN A 241 -13.69 -15.31 27.35
N LEU A 242 -14.19 -15.79 26.20
CA LEU A 242 -13.97 -17.17 25.77
C LEU A 242 -12.47 -17.48 25.75
N SER A 243 -12.13 -18.69 26.19
CA SER A 243 -10.80 -19.24 25.95
C SER A 243 -10.55 -19.29 24.44
N TYR A 244 -9.28 -19.23 24.03
CA TYR A 244 -8.95 -19.32 22.61
C TYR A 244 -9.40 -20.66 22.01
N GLU A 245 -9.34 -21.74 22.78
CA GLU A 245 -9.81 -23.08 22.38
C GLU A 245 -11.34 -23.10 22.15
N ASP A 246 -12.11 -22.46 23.02
CA ASP A 246 -13.56 -22.35 22.86
C ASP A 246 -13.95 -21.43 21.72
N HIS A 247 -13.20 -20.35 21.51
CA HIS A 247 -13.36 -19.48 20.34
C HIS A 247 -13.06 -20.25 19.04
N ALA A 248 -11.96 -21.00 18.98
CA ALA A 248 -11.60 -21.82 17.82
C ALA A 248 -12.65 -22.89 17.52
N TRP A 249 -13.18 -23.54 18.57
CA TRP A 249 -14.31 -24.45 18.44
C TRP A 249 -15.58 -23.76 17.92
N LEU A 250 -15.94 -22.60 18.46
CA LEU A 250 -17.11 -21.82 18.01
C LEU A 250 -17.00 -21.47 16.53
N ILE A 251 -15.84 -21.00 16.07
CA ILE A 251 -15.63 -20.67 14.66
C ILE A 251 -15.81 -21.91 13.77
N ARG A 252 -15.20 -23.04 14.13
CA ARG A 252 -15.34 -24.29 13.36
C ARG A 252 -16.79 -24.75 13.26
N GLU A 253 -17.52 -24.72 14.38
CA GLU A 253 -18.96 -25.04 14.39
C GLU A 253 -19.79 -24.04 13.57
N PHE A 254 -19.37 -22.77 13.54
CA PHE A 254 -20.08 -21.75 12.78
C PHE A 254 -19.85 -21.90 11.27
N THR A 255 -18.61 -22.12 10.85
CA THR A 255 -18.21 -22.11 9.44
C THR A 255 -18.20 -23.49 8.79
N GLY A 256 -18.25 -24.57 9.58
CA GLY A 256 -18.07 -25.94 9.10
C GLY A 256 -16.62 -26.30 8.79
N ALA A 257 -15.66 -25.46 9.19
CA ALA A 257 -14.23 -25.71 8.97
C ALA A 257 -13.73 -26.95 9.72
N GLU A 258 -12.88 -27.73 9.06
CA GLU A 258 -12.19 -28.87 9.68
C GLU A 258 -10.96 -28.41 10.48
N PRO A 259 -10.55 -29.14 11.53
CA PRO A 259 -9.28 -28.88 12.22
C PRO A 259 -8.08 -28.89 11.27
N GLY A 260 -7.19 -27.90 11.39
CA GLY A 260 -6.03 -27.73 10.51
C GLY A 260 -6.34 -27.17 9.12
N SER A 261 -7.61 -26.85 8.81
CA SER A 261 -7.99 -26.24 7.53
C SER A 261 -7.82 -24.71 7.53
N LEU A 262 -7.99 -24.09 6.37
CA LEU A 262 -7.95 -22.64 6.17
C LEU A 262 -8.90 -21.87 7.13
N GLY A 263 -10.02 -22.49 7.51
CA GLY A 263 -11.01 -21.90 8.40
C GLY A 263 -10.79 -22.17 9.88
N ASP A 264 -9.75 -22.92 10.25
CA ASP A 264 -9.44 -23.23 11.65
C ASP A 264 -8.58 -22.12 12.27
N PRO A 265 -9.09 -21.41 13.31
CA PRO A 265 -8.35 -20.35 13.96
C PRO A 265 -6.97 -20.73 14.48
N GLU A 266 -6.75 -22.00 14.83
CA GLU A 266 -5.46 -22.51 15.33
C GLU A 266 -4.33 -22.45 14.28
N THR A 267 -4.69 -22.33 13.00
CA THR A 267 -3.74 -22.19 11.88
C THR A 267 -3.44 -20.74 11.52
N TRP A 268 -4.22 -19.78 12.03
CA TRP A 268 -4.08 -18.39 11.63
C TRP A 268 -2.90 -17.72 12.30
N SER A 269 -2.24 -16.82 11.58
CA SER A 269 -1.31 -15.86 12.18
C SER A 269 -2.04 -14.57 12.52
N TYR A 270 -1.38 -13.65 13.23
CA TYR A 270 -1.91 -12.29 13.41
C TYR A 270 -2.04 -11.50 12.10
N ALA A 271 -1.40 -11.96 11.01
CA ALA A 271 -1.31 -11.22 9.76
C ALA A 271 -2.26 -11.74 8.68
N ASN A 272 -2.58 -13.05 8.67
CA ASN A 272 -3.39 -13.73 7.67
C ASN A 272 -3.88 -15.11 8.17
N ASN A 273 -4.77 -15.73 7.38
CA ASN A 273 -5.15 -17.13 7.51
C ASN A 273 -4.55 -18.02 6.41
N LEU A 274 -3.79 -17.45 5.47
CA LEU A 274 -3.21 -18.16 4.33
C LEU A 274 -1.76 -18.55 4.64
N GLN A 275 -1.45 -19.84 4.61
CA GLN A 275 -0.10 -20.38 4.80
C GLN A 275 0.49 -20.92 3.49
N GLY A 276 1.82 -20.92 3.38
CA GLY A 276 2.57 -21.65 2.35
C GLY A 276 3.12 -20.79 1.22
N TRP A 277 3.02 -19.46 1.32
CA TRP A 277 3.61 -18.55 0.33
C TRP A 277 5.11 -18.36 0.56
N ASP A 278 5.48 -18.20 1.83
CA ASP A 278 6.86 -18.11 2.29
C ASP A 278 6.89 -18.76 3.67
N ARG A 279 7.27 -20.05 3.71
CA ARG A 279 7.15 -20.87 4.92
C ARG A 279 7.89 -20.27 6.11
N ASP A 280 9.03 -19.63 5.86
CA ASP A 280 9.84 -19.03 6.93
C ASP A 280 9.13 -17.79 7.50
N GLN A 281 8.58 -16.93 6.64
CA GLN A 281 7.81 -15.77 7.09
C GLN A 281 6.50 -16.18 7.79
N ASP A 282 5.76 -17.12 7.21
CA ASP A 282 4.49 -17.60 7.78
C ASP A 282 4.72 -18.18 9.18
N GLN A 283 5.79 -18.95 9.36
CA GLN A 283 6.19 -19.49 10.67
C GLN A 283 6.62 -18.38 11.64
N ALA A 284 7.37 -17.37 11.18
CA ALA A 284 7.76 -16.24 12.01
C ALA A 284 6.53 -15.46 12.51
N GLN A 285 5.57 -15.19 11.63
CA GLN A 285 4.31 -14.53 11.99
C GLN A 285 3.49 -15.37 12.96
N TYR A 286 3.39 -16.68 12.73
CA TYR A 286 2.74 -17.61 13.65
C TYR A 286 3.37 -17.56 15.05
N ASN A 287 4.71 -17.62 15.13
CA ASN A 287 5.46 -17.58 16.41
C ASN A 287 5.27 -16.26 17.19
N HIS A 288 4.86 -15.18 16.53
CA HIS A 288 4.57 -13.90 17.17
C HIS A 288 3.08 -13.71 17.48
N THR A 289 2.23 -14.60 17.00
CA THR A 289 0.77 -14.52 17.17
C THR A 289 0.39 -14.75 18.64
N GLY A 290 -0.38 -13.81 19.19
CA GLY A 290 -0.79 -13.78 20.60
C GLY A 290 0.09 -12.90 21.49
N LYS A 291 1.25 -12.41 21.03
CA LYS A 291 2.09 -11.49 21.81
C LYS A 291 1.39 -10.18 22.17
N GLY A 292 0.46 -9.73 21.31
CA GLY A 292 -0.29 -8.49 21.50
C GLY A 292 -1.63 -8.62 22.22
N GLU A 293 -1.95 -9.79 22.78
CA GLU A 293 -3.30 -10.09 23.28
C GLU A 293 -3.73 -9.14 24.42
N SER A 294 -2.79 -8.78 25.30
CA SER A 294 -3.01 -7.87 26.43
C SER A 294 -3.48 -6.47 26.00
N LEU A 295 -3.12 -6.01 24.79
CA LEU A 295 -3.50 -4.71 24.27
C LEU A 295 -5.01 -4.53 24.17
N ARG A 296 -5.75 -5.62 23.85
CA ARG A 296 -7.21 -5.58 23.73
C ARG A 296 -7.87 -5.17 25.04
N ILE A 297 -7.50 -5.84 26.13
CA ILE A 297 -8.05 -5.61 27.48
C ILE A 297 -7.64 -4.23 27.98
N LEU A 298 -6.35 -3.89 27.89
CA LEU A 298 -5.85 -2.61 28.38
C LEU A 298 -6.38 -1.42 27.57
N ARG A 299 -6.59 -1.56 26.25
CA ARG A 299 -7.24 -0.54 25.43
C ARG A 299 -8.67 -0.28 25.89
N LYS A 300 -9.45 -1.34 26.17
CA LYS A 300 -10.81 -1.22 26.68
C LYS A 300 -10.82 -0.45 28.00
N GLN A 301 -9.95 -0.81 28.94
CA GLN A 301 -9.77 -0.09 30.21
C GLN A 301 -9.39 1.39 30.00
N LEU A 302 -8.51 1.69 29.03
CA LEU A 302 -8.12 3.06 28.71
C LEU A 302 -9.31 3.89 28.18
N ILE A 303 -10.10 3.30 27.29
CA ILE A 303 -11.28 3.94 26.71
C ILE A 303 -12.32 4.21 27.81
N GLU A 304 -12.65 3.20 28.61
CA GLU A 304 -13.59 3.32 29.74
C GLU A 304 -13.11 4.38 30.74
N ALA A 305 -11.83 4.36 31.11
CA ALA A 305 -11.27 5.33 32.03
C ALA A 305 -11.36 6.77 31.51
N ARG A 306 -11.15 6.97 30.20
CA ARG A 306 -11.30 8.27 29.55
C ARG A 306 -12.76 8.72 29.45
N GLN A 307 -13.67 7.82 29.10
CA GLN A 307 -15.09 8.12 28.87
C GLN A 307 -15.81 8.43 30.19
N GLU A 308 -15.61 7.59 31.20
CA GLU A 308 -16.29 7.68 32.49
C GLU A 308 -15.60 8.64 33.46
N LYS A 309 -14.39 9.11 33.14
CA LYS A 309 -13.51 9.86 34.05
C LYS A 309 -13.25 9.09 35.36
N ARG A 310 -13.17 7.77 35.27
CA ARG A 310 -12.95 6.87 36.42
C ARG A 310 -11.63 6.11 36.22
N GLY A 311 -10.89 5.90 37.30
CA GLY A 311 -9.60 5.22 37.24
C GLY A 311 -8.45 6.10 36.71
N ASP A 312 -7.28 5.48 36.53
CA ASP A 312 -6.04 6.16 36.16
C ASP A 312 -5.67 5.88 34.70
N ALA A 313 -6.31 6.64 33.78
CA ALA A 313 -6.04 6.52 32.35
C ALA A 313 -4.55 6.72 31.99
N PRO A 314 -3.80 7.67 32.58
CA PRO A 314 -2.35 7.75 32.45
C PRO A 314 -1.62 6.45 32.80
N ALA A 315 -1.95 5.79 33.92
CA ALA A 315 -1.33 4.52 34.30
C ALA A 315 -1.70 3.38 33.35
N VAL A 316 -2.95 3.30 32.88
CA VAL A 316 -3.34 2.30 31.85
C VAL A 316 -2.56 2.53 30.56
N ARG A 317 -2.39 3.79 30.14
CA ARG A 317 -1.60 4.14 28.96
C ARG A 317 -0.12 3.83 29.13
N GLY A 318 0.43 3.99 30.33
CA GLY A 318 1.78 3.53 30.67
C GLY A 318 1.95 2.04 30.43
N ARG A 319 1.07 1.22 31.05
CA ARG A 319 1.05 -0.23 30.84
C ARG A 319 0.90 -0.63 29.38
N LEU A 320 0.09 0.09 28.60
CA LEU A 320 -0.04 -0.15 27.16
C LEU A 320 1.25 0.10 26.40
N ARG A 321 2.05 1.10 26.78
CA ARG A 321 3.37 1.35 26.18
C ARG A 321 4.36 0.25 26.55
N ASP A 322 4.40 -0.12 27.83
CA ASP A 322 5.26 -1.21 28.30
C ASP A 322 4.95 -2.51 27.54
N GLN A 323 3.67 -2.85 27.35
CA GLN A 323 3.27 -4.02 26.56
C GLN A 323 3.68 -3.93 25.09
N VAL A 324 3.64 -2.74 24.49
CA VAL A 324 4.10 -2.53 23.10
C VAL A 324 5.61 -2.78 22.97
N ASP A 325 6.38 -2.31 23.96
CA ASP A 325 7.83 -2.44 23.99
C ASP A 325 8.27 -3.88 24.32
N ASP A 326 7.67 -4.49 25.36
CA ASP A 326 7.93 -5.87 25.79
C ASP A 326 7.64 -6.88 24.68
N ALA A 327 6.54 -6.69 23.94
CA ALA A 327 6.17 -7.54 22.81
C ALA A 327 6.93 -7.19 21.51
N GLN A 328 7.80 -6.17 21.53
CA GLN A 328 8.59 -5.70 20.38
C GLN A 328 7.75 -5.33 19.14
N ILE A 329 6.53 -4.83 19.37
CA ILE A 329 5.52 -4.65 18.30
C ILE A 329 6.03 -3.74 17.19
N LEU A 330 6.72 -2.66 17.53
CA LEU A 330 7.21 -1.69 16.55
C LEU A 330 8.27 -2.30 15.63
N SER A 331 9.19 -3.11 16.16
CA SER A 331 10.22 -3.76 15.35
C SER A 331 9.60 -4.80 14.42
N ILE A 332 8.76 -5.68 14.97
CA ILE A 332 8.12 -6.75 14.21
C ILE A 332 7.23 -6.18 13.10
N ALA A 333 6.44 -5.13 13.39
CA ALA A 333 5.60 -4.48 12.38
C ALA A 333 6.44 -3.85 11.25
N ALA A 334 7.59 -3.24 11.57
CA ALA A 334 8.50 -2.68 10.57
C ALA A 334 9.16 -3.78 9.71
N ASP A 335 9.55 -4.90 10.31
CA ASP A 335 10.08 -6.08 9.59
C ASP A 335 9.03 -6.67 8.63
N ASP A 336 7.81 -6.87 9.12
CA ASP A 336 6.67 -7.32 8.32
C ASP A 336 6.39 -6.39 7.14
N ALA A 337 6.42 -5.08 7.36
CA ALA A 337 6.20 -4.10 6.31
C ALA A 337 7.31 -4.15 5.26
N ARG A 338 8.59 -4.25 5.67
CA ARG A 338 9.72 -4.42 4.74
C ARG A 338 9.58 -5.69 3.90
N TRP A 339 9.22 -6.81 4.52
CA TRP A 339 8.96 -8.05 3.79
C TRP A 339 7.75 -7.90 2.85
N SER A 340 6.66 -7.30 3.33
CA SER A 340 5.43 -7.08 2.56
C SER A 340 5.68 -6.21 1.33
N ALA A 341 6.50 -5.16 1.45
CA ALA A 341 6.88 -4.30 0.33
C ALA A 341 7.62 -5.10 -0.75
N ARG A 342 8.62 -5.91 -0.37
CA ARG A 342 9.34 -6.78 -1.30
C ARG A 342 8.42 -7.81 -1.95
N ALA A 343 7.58 -8.47 -1.16
CA ALA A 343 6.66 -9.50 -1.65
C ALA A 343 5.61 -8.92 -2.61
N LEU A 344 5.21 -7.65 -2.43
CA LEU A 344 4.25 -6.97 -3.30
C LEU A 344 4.89 -6.16 -4.43
N ALA A 345 6.22 -6.13 -4.54
CA ALA A 345 6.93 -5.36 -5.56
C ALA A 345 6.46 -5.70 -7.00
N PRO A 346 6.24 -6.96 -7.41
CA PRO A 346 5.75 -7.26 -8.76
C PRO A 346 4.37 -6.63 -9.05
N LEU A 347 3.47 -6.64 -8.07
CA LEU A 347 2.15 -6.00 -8.19
C LEU A 347 2.26 -4.47 -8.20
N SER A 348 3.13 -3.92 -7.36
CA SER A 348 3.43 -2.48 -7.36
C SER A 348 3.88 -2.04 -8.76
N ASP A 349 4.82 -2.77 -9.37
CA ASP A 349 5.35 -2.48 -10.71
C ASP A 349 4.25 -2.42 -11.75
N VAL A 350 3.41 -3.46 -11.83
CA VAL A 350 2.32 -3.52 -12.79
C VAL A 350 1.37 -2.34 -12.59
N THR A 351 0.93 -2.06 -11.36
CA THR A 351 -0.05 -0.99 -11.18
C THR A 351 0.55 0.39 -11.39
N MET A 352 1.82 0.61 -11.07
CA MET A 352 2.49 1.87 -11.41
C MET A 352 2.57 2.06 -12.91
N THR A 353 2.92 1.02 -13.67
CA THR A 353 2.94 1.07 -15.14
C THR A 353 1.55 1.34 -15.70
N VAL A 354 0.50 0.72 -15.16
CA VAL A 354 -0.89 0.99 -15.57
C VAL A 354 -1.29 2.45 -15.34
N VAL A 355 -1.06 2.98 -14.13
CA VAL A 355 -1.44 4.37 -13.81
C VAL A 355 -0.61 5.36 -14.62
N TYR A 356 0.67 5.07 -14.86
CA TYR A 356 1.54 5.84 -15.74
C TYR A 356 1.07 5.81 -17.19
N PHE A 357 0.74 4.63 -17.74
CA PHE A 357 0.24 4.45 -19.10
C PHE A 357 -1.04 5.28 -19.34
N ASN A 358 -1.96 5.28 -18.39
CA ASN A 358 -3.18 6.08 -18.50
C ASN A 358 -2.89 7.58 -18.54
N ALA A 359 -1.98 8.06 -17.67
CA ALA A 359 -1.56 9.45 -17.67
C ALA A 359 -0.89 9.84 -19.00
N LEU A 360 -0.06 8.95 -19.56
CA LEU A 360 0.53 9.14 -20.89
C LEU A 360 -0.51 9.17 -22.01
N MET A 361 -1.49 8.26 -21.98
CA MET A 361 -2.54 8.19 -22.98
C MET A 361 -3.35 9.49 -23.03
N GLU A 362 -3.72 10.01 -21.86
CA GLU A 362 -4.42 11.29 -21.73
C GLU A 362 -3.54 12.45 -22.21
N LEU A 363 -2.25 12.47 -21.82
CA LEU A 363 -1.31 13.51 -22.22
C LEU A 363 -1.09 13.52 -23.73
N ALA A 364 -0.98 12.34 -24.35
CA ALA A 364 -0.86 12.19 -25.78
C ALA A 364 -2.09 12.72 -26.52
N GLY A 365 -3.29 12.53 -25.96
CA GLY A 365 -4.53 13.11 -26.49
C GLY A 365 -4.49 14.65 -26.46
N GLU A 366 -4.13 15.22 -25.31
CA GLU A 366 -4.01 16.67 -25.12
C GLU A 366 -2.99 17.31 -26.08
N ILE A 367 -1.83 16.70 -26.27
CA ILE A 367 -0.80 17.19 -27.21
C ILE A 367 -1.28 17.12 -28.66
N LYS A 368 -1.92 16.00 -29.07
CA LYS A 368 -2.44 15.84 -30.44
C LYS A 368 -3.53 16.85 -30.77
N GLU A 369 -4.30 17.27 -29.78
CA GLU A 369 -5.32 18.32 -29.91
C GLU A 369 -4.73 19.74 -29.85
N SER A 370 -3.39 19.90 -29.79
CA SER A 370 -2.68 21.18 -29.73
C SER A 370 -3.11 22.06 -28.54
N LYS A 371 -3.57 21.45 -27.45
CA LYS A 371 -3.93 22.14 -26.22
C LYS A 371 -2.66 22.44 -25.41
N SER A 372 -2.66 23.58 -24.71
CA SER A 372 -1.53 23.93 -23.82
C SER A 372 -1.44 22.96 -22.65
N VAL A 373 -0.34 22.22 -22.54
CA VAL A 373 -0.08 21.28 -21.41
C VAL A 373 -0.01 22.03 -20.08
N LEU A 374 0.33 23.33 -20.07
CA LEU A 374 0.36 24.14 -18.85
C LEU A 374 -1.01 24.23 -18.16
N ARG A 375 -2.10 24.16 -18.93
CA ARG A 375 -3.47 24.17 -18.38
C ARG A 375 -3.72 22.99 -17.45
N LEU A 376 -2.99 21.90 -17.62
CA LEU A 376 -3.13 20.69 -16.82
C LEU A 376 -2.66 20.88 -15.36
N LEU A 377 -1.94 21.98 -15.11
CA LEU A 377 -1.43 22.35 -13.79
C LEU A 377 -2.34 23.36 -13.07
N GLU A 378 -3.39 23.86 -13.72
CA GLU A 378 -4.22 24.95 -13.20
C GLU A 378 -5.23 24.50 -12.13
N ASP A 379 -5.68 23.24 -12.17
CA ASP A 379 -6.67 22.70 -11.22
C ASP A 379 -6.27 21.33 -10.66
N ALA A 380 -6.70 21.06 -9.41
CA ALA A 380 -6.32 19.87 -8.66
C ALA A 380 -6.87 18.56 -9.27
N GLN A 381 -8.05 18.61 -9.90
CA GLN A 381 -8.67 17.45 -10.50
C GLN A 381 -7.91 17.01 -11.75
N THR A 382 -7.43 17.96 -12.55
CA THR A 382 -6.57 17.68 -13.69
C THR A 382 -5.21 17.16 -13.25
N VAL A 383 -4.57 17.76 -12.24
CA VAL A 383 -3.32 17.22 -11.66
C VAL A 383 -3.51 15.77 -11.16
N HIS A 384 -4.66 15.44 -10.56
CA HIS A 384 -4.97 14.09 -10.11
C HIS A 384 -5.09 13.06 -11.25
N ARG A 385 -5.59 13.49 -12.43
CA ARG A 385 -5.64 12.63 -13.63
C ARG A 385 -4.25 12.25 -14.12
N PHE A 386 -3.30 13.20 -14.08
CA PHE A 386 -1.90 12.98 -14.48
C PHE A 386 -0.99 12.42 -13.38
N ARG A 387 -1.55 11.97 -12.25
CA ARG A 387 -0.77 11.47 -11.11
C ARG A 387 0.21 10.34 -11.45
N GLY A 388 -0.08 9.55 -12.48
CA GLY A 388 0.80 8.45 -12.93
C GLY A 388 2.22 8.90 -13.26
N LEU A 389 2.39 10.12 -13.79
CA LEU A 389 3.71 10.72 -14.03
C LEU A 389 4.47 10.92 -12.71
N GLY A 390 3.76 11.40 -11.67
CA GLY A 390 4.33 11.63 -10.35
C GLY A 390 4.64 10.35 -9.57
N VAL A 391 3.91 9.25 -9.82
CA VAL A 391 4.14 7.96 -9.17
C VAL A 391 5.50 7.37 -9.61
N ARG A 392 5.81 7.38 -10.91
CA ARG A 392 7.10 6.90 -11.40
C ARG A 392 8.26 7.80 -10.95
N LEU A 393 8.07 9.12 -10.99
CA LEU A 393 9.02 10.10 -10.43
C LEU A 393 9.34 9.80 -8.96
N ARG A 394 8.31 9.54 -8.16
CA ARG A 394 8.51 9.28 -6.73
C ARG A 394 9.37 8.05 -6.50
N ARG A 395 9.12 6.97 -7.23
CA ARG A 395 9.92 5.75 -7.13
C ARG A 395 11.40 5.96 -7.49
N ARG A 396 11.68 6.82 -8.49
CA ARG A 396 13.06 7.21 -8.83
C ARG A 396 13.77 7.87 -7.66
N VAL A 397 13.08 8.78 -6.96
CA VAL A 397 13.61 9.46 -5.77
C VAL A 397 13.84 8.46 -4.64
N ASP A 398 12.88 7.56 -4.40
CA ASP A 398 12.99 6.56 -3.33
C ASP A 398 14.16 5.58 -3.61
N TRP A 399 14.37 5.12 -4.84
CA TRP A 399 15.56 4.32 -5.21
C TRP A 399 16.88 5.06 -4.99
N LEU A 400 16.97 6.34 -5.37
CA LEU A 400 18.17 7.14 -5.09
C LEU A 400 18.42 7.32 -3.59
N ALA A 401 17.35 7.44 -2.80
CA ALA A 401 17.44 7.50 -1.35
C ALA A 401 17.94 6.17 -0.75
N GLU A 402 17.41 5.04 -1.21
CA GLU A 402 17.80 3.69 -0.79
C GLU A 402 19.28 3.40 -1.04
N CYS A 403 19.79 3.71 -2.24
CA CYS A 403 21.21 3.56 -2.56
C CYS A 403 22.14 4.45 -1.72
N SER A 404 21.58 5.48 -1.09
CA SER A 404 22.29 6.46 -0.26
C SER A 404 22.28 6.12 1.23
N LEU A 405 21.65 5.00 1.64
CA LEU A 405 21.53 4.65 3.06
C LEU A 405 22.87 4.17 3.67
N ASP A 406 23.11 4.55 4.92
CA ASP A 406 24.13 3.96 5.78
C ASP A 406 23.62 2.75 6.56
N GLU A 407 24.51 2.18 7.39
CA GLU A 407 24.21 0.98 8.19
C GLU A 407 23.11 1.25 9.23
N GLU A 408 22.94 2.51 9.63
CA GLU A 408 21.88 2.96 10.53
C GLU A 408 20.60 3.40 9.79
N GLY A 409 20.56 3.28 8.46
CA GLY A 409 19.40 3.66 7.64
C GLY A 409 19.24 5.18 7.45
N ARG A 410 20.30 5.96 7.60
CA ARG A 410 20.33 7.40 7.33
C ARG A 410 20.83 7.64 5.92
N ILE A 411 20.28 8.66 5.25
CA ILE A 411 20.75 9.07 3.92
C ILE A 411 22.06 9.86 4.07
N ASP A 412 23.17 9.29 3.58
CA ASP A 412 24.51 9.90 3.58
C ASP A 412 25.25 9.64 2.26
N ALA A 413 24.94 10.43 1.23
CA ALA A 413 25.64 10.42 -0.05
C ALA A 413 26.52 11.67 -0.23
N ARG A 414 27.32 12.03 0.77
CA ARG A 414 28.31 13.12 0.61
C ARG A 414 29.22 12.84 -0.59
N ALA A 415 29.52 13.88 -1.36
CA ALA A 415 30.27 13.77 -2.61
C ALA A 415 31.52 12.90 -2.47
N LEU A 416 31.72 12.01 -3.45
CA LEU A 416 32.86 11.09 -3.59
C LEU A 416 32.97 9.98 -2.53
N ASN A 417 32.00 9.80 -1.62
CA ASN A 417 31.96 8.61 -0.78
C ASN A 417 31.36 7.39 -1.55
N ASP A 418 31.46 6.19 -0.97
CA ASP A 418 30.95 4.97 -1.60
C ASP A 418 29.44 5.03 -1.90
N ARG A 419 28.67 5.73 -1.07
CA ARG A 419 27.21 5.87 -1.22
C ARG A 419 26.85 6.86 -2.31
N PHE A 420 27.62 7.93 -2.47
CA PHE A 420 27.55 8.83 -3.62
C PHE A 420 27.84 8.06 -4.90
N PHE A 421 28.87 7.22 -4.93
CA PHE A 421 29.15 6.38 -6.10
C PHE A 421 27.99 5.43 -6.42
N LYS A 422 27.38 4.77 -5.41
CA LYS A 422 26.17 3.96 -5.60
C LYS A 422 24.99 4.78 -6.14
N ALA A 423 24.77 5.98 -5.60
CA ALA A 423 23.73 6.90 -6.08
C ALA A 423 23.98 7.38 -7.52
N SER A 424 25.25 7.62 -7.90
CA SER A 424 25.65 7.92 -9.27
C SER A 424 25.37 6.75 -10.20
N GLN A 425 25.75 5.51 -9.82
CA GLN A 425 25.46 4.31 -10.60
C GLN A 425 23.95 4.09 -10.78
N GLU A 426 23.17 4.32 -9.73
CA GLU A 426 21.71 4.25 -9.79
C GLU A 426 21.13 5.33 -10.70
N THR A 427 21.67 6.56 -10.66
CA THR A 427 21.27 7.64 -11.58
C THR A 427 21.54 7.24 -13.04
N ILE A 428 22.71 6.68 -13.33
CA ILE A 428 23.07 6.16 -14.67
C ILE A 428 22.10 5.05 -15.08
N ARG A 429 21.78 4.12 -14.18
CA ARG A 429 20.80 3.05 -14.44
C ARG A 429 19.43 3.63 -14.80
N GLN A 430 18.98 4.64 -14.07
CA GLN A 430 17.70 5.32 -14.30
C GLN A 430 17.67 6.11 -15.62
N MET A 431 18.77 6.77 -16.00
CA MET A 431 18.92 7.44 -17.29
C MET A 431 18.90 6.44 -18.46
N ASN A 432 19.63 5.32 -18.33
CA ASN A 432 19.62 4.24 -19.32
C ASN A 432 18.23 3.61 -19.47
N ALA A 433 17.51 3.40 -18.36
CA ALA A 433 16.13 2.93 -18.38
C ALA A 433 15.19 3.91 -19.09
N ALA A 434 15.48 5.22 -19.01
CA ALA A 434 14.79 6.27 -19.78
C ALA A 434 15.27 6.38 -21.25
N ARG A 435 16.11 5.44 -21.71
CA ARG A 435 16.72 5.37 -23.04
C ARG A 435 17.59 6.58 -23.39
N LEU A 436 18.12 7.28 -22.38
CA LEU A 436 19.04 8.39 -22.57
C LEU A 436 20.45 7.90 -22.89
N ALA A 437 21.20 8.65 -23.69
CA ALA A 437 22.63 8.45 -23.83
C ALA A 437 23.35 9.12 -22.65
N VAL A 438 24.10 8.33 -21.88
CA VAL A 438 24.77 8.82 -20.68
C VAL A 438 26.23 9.14 -20.97
N CYS A 439 26.69 10.33 -20.57
CA CYS A 439 28.11 10.66 -20.51
C CYS A 439 28.51 11.20 -19.13
N VAL A 440 29.77 11.03 -18.78
CA VAL A 440 30.37 11.53 -17.54
C VAL A 440 31.50 12.47 -17.93
N ASP A 441 31.48 13.69 -17.40
CA ASP A 441 32.54 14.66 -17.71
C ASP A 441 33.78 14.46 -16.82
N SER A 442 34.80 15.29 -17.06
CA SER A 442 36.10 15.18 -16.38
C SER A 442 36.05 15.47 -14.87
N VAL A 443 34.98 16.09 -14.36
CA VAL A 443 34.80 16.39 -12.94
C VAL A 443 33.75 15.49 -12.28
N GLY A 444 33.18 14.55 -13.05
CA GLY A 444 32.25 13.53 -12.56
C GLY A 444 30.77 13.91 -12.64
N ASN A 445 30.40 14.99 -13.34
CA ASN A 445 28.99 15.27 -13.56
C ASN A 445 28.40 14.24 -14.53
N LEU A 446 27.15 13.86 -14.29
CA LEU A 446 26.43 12.87 -15.09
C LEU A 446 25.49 13.58 -16.05
N HIS A 447 25.60 13.31 -17.34
CA HIS A 447 24.77 13.92 -18.37
C HIS A 447 23.91 12.83 -19.03
N GLY A 448 22.59 12.97 -18.96
CA GLY A 448 21.63 12.11 -19.64
C GLY A 448 21.03 12.82 -20.85
N LEU A 449 21.33 12.36 -22.05
CA LEU A 449 21.00 13.05 -23.30
C LEU A 449 19.89 12.31 -24.07
N LEU A 450 18.80 13.01 -24.37
CA LEU A 450 17.79 12.55 -25.32
C LEU A 450 18.19 13.00 -26.72
N ILE A 451 18.73 12.07 -27.49
CA ILE A 451 19.28 12.27 -28.83
C ILE A 451 18.82 11.16 -29.77
N LYS A 452 18.80 11.46 -31.07
CA LYS A 452 18.51 10.47 -32.11
C LYS A 452 19.59 9.39 -32.13
N ALA A 453 19.21 8.19 -32.58
CA ALA A 453 20.13 7.06 -32.68
C ALA A 453 21.35 7.38 -33.58
N GLU A 454 21.13 8.07 -34.69
CA GLU A 454 22.18 8.52 -35.61
C GLU A 454 23.21 9.48 -34.99
N ASP A 455 22.77 10.29 -34.03
CA ASP A 455 23.65 11.26 -33.34
C ASP A 455 24.42 10.63 -32.17
N ARG A 456 24.06 9.42 -31.73
CA ARG A 456 24.80 8.70 -30.67
C ARG A 456 26.22 8.37 -31.09
N ASP A 457 26.40 7.97 -32.34
CA ASP A 457 27.73 7.62 -32.85
C ASP A 457 28.62 8.86 -33.00
N ARG A 458 28.04 10.02 -33.32
CA ARG A 458 28.75 11.31 -33.32
C ARG A 458 29.26 11.68 -31.94
N LEU A 459 28.43 11.53 -30.90
CA LEU A 459 28.84 11.74 -29.51
C LEU A 459 29.95 10.77 -29.07
N ARG A 460 29.86 9.48 -29.45
CA ARG A 460 30.91 8.48 -29.15
C ARG A 460 32.24 8.82 -29.83
N GLN A 461 32.21 9.48 -30.98
CA GLN A 461 33.38 9.96 -31.71
C GLN A 461 33.90 11.31 -31.18
N GLY A 462 33.27 11.88 -30.14
CA GLY A 462 33.69 13.13 -29.51
C GLY A 462 33.17 14.39 -30.19
N ASP A 463 32.16 14.29 -31.09
CA ASP A 463 31.48 15.46 -31.65
C ASP A 463 30.44 16.00 -30.66
N PHE A 464 30.85 17.01 -29.89
CA PHE A 464 29.97 17.70 -28.92
C PHE A 464 29.25 18.91 -29.52
N SER A 465 29.37 19.19 -30.83
CA SER A 465 28.72 20.35 -31.45
C SER A 465 27.19 20.32 -31.32
N LEU A 466 26.62 19.10 -31.30
CA LEU A 466 25.20 18.83 -31.05
C LEU A 466 24.70 19.35 -29.70
N LEU A 467 25.58 19.49 -28.70
CA LEU A 467 25.20 19.92 -27.35
C LEU A 467 25.06 21.44 -27.20
N GLN A 468 25.50 22.23 -28.19
CA GLN A 468 25.49 23.70 -28.11
C GLN A 468 24.09 24.31 -28.03
N GLN A 469 23.07 23.60 -28.51
CA GLN A 469 21.67 24.00 -28.45
C GLN A 469 20.88 23.17 -27.42
N SER A 470 21.57 22.55 -26.46
CA SER A 470 20.90 21.69 -25.49
C SER A 470 20.09 22.49 -24.47
N ILE A 471 18.86 22.04 -24.22
CA ILE A 471 18.09 22.49 -23.07
C ILE A 471 18.51 21.63 -21.88
N GLN A 472 19.02 22.27 -20.82
CA GLN A 472 19.52 21.58 -19.64
C GLN A 472 18.55 21.71 -18.46
N HIS A 473 18.22 20.60 -17.83
CA HIS A 473 17.56 20.56 -16.52
C HIS A 473 18.45 19.77 -15.57
N GLY A 474 18.74 20.27 -14.38
CA GLY A 474 19.66 19.58 -13.50
C GLY A 474 19.55 19.91 -12.03
N SER A 475 20.18 19.08 -11.20
CA SER A 475 20.31 19.30 -9.75
C SER A 475 21.49 18.47 -9.22
N HIS A 476 21.53 18.18 -7.92
CA HIS A 476 22.64 17.46 -7.30
C HIS A 476 22.21 16.11 -6.71
N ILE A 477 23.11 15.13 -6.73
CA ILE A 477 22.89 13.78 -6.20
C ILE A 477 23.42 13.68 -4.76
N ASP A 478 24.43 14.48 -4.42
CA ASP A 478 25.04 14.46 -3.11
C ASP A 478 24.10 14.98 -2.03
N SER A 479 24.41 14.63 -0.78
CA SER A 479 23.62 15.05 0.37
C SER A 479 24.47 15.47 1.56
N VAL A 480 23.83 16.18 2.49
CA VAL A 480 24.35 16.31 3.85
C VAL A 480 24.24 14.98 4.60
N ASN A 481 24.84 14.91 5.80
CA ASN A 481 24.68 13.77 6.70
C ASN A 481 23.23 13.71 7.23
N ASN A 482 22.63 12.52 7.25
CA ASN A 482 21.25 12.28 7.68
C ASN A 482 20.26 13.19 6.95
N ALA A 483 20.40 13.27 5.63
CA ALA A 483 19.58 14.13 4.80
C ALA A 483 18.14 13.62 4.64
N GLY A 484 17.25 14.52 4.20
CA GLY A 484 15.98 14.13 3.62
C GLY A 484 16.15 13.53 2.23
N ARG A 485 15.16 12.78 1.75
CA ARG A 485 15.20 12.10 0.45
C ARG A 485 15.02 12.99 -0.78
N PHE A 486 14.54 14.22 -0.62
CA PHE A 486 14.11 15.06 -1.76
C PHE A 486 15.15 16.08 -2.20
N ASP A 487 15.97 16.57 -1.28
CA ASP A 487 16.96 17.60 -1.57
C ASP A 487 17.95 17.12 -2.65
N GLY A 488 18.11 17.93 -3.70
CA GLY A 488 18.80 17.59 -4.95
C GLY A 488 18.11 16.51 -5.80
N ARG A 489 17.88 15.33 -5.21
CA ARG A 489 17.35 14.12 -5.88
C ARG A 489 16.02 14.33 -6.60
N LEU A 490 15.14 15.19 -6.07
CA LEU A 490 13.87 15.52 -6.74
C LEU A 490 14.11 16.21 -8.08
N GLY A 491 15.07 17.14 -8.14
CA GLY A 491 15.44 17.82 -9.38
C GLY A 491 16.11 16.87 -10.37
N VAL A 492 16.98 15.98 -9.89
CA VAL A 492 17.61 14.93 -10.71
C VAL A 492 16.55 14.01 -11.31
N ALA A 493 15.78 13.35 -10.46
CA ALA A 493 14.73 12.42 -10.89
C ALA A 493 13.66 13.10 -11.76
N GLY A 494 13.35 14.37 -11.49
CA GLY A 494 12.41 15.18 -12.27
C GLY A 494 12.85 15.40 -13.71
N GLY A 495 14.13 15.69 -13.92
CA GLY A 495 14.71 15.82 -15.26
C GLY A 495 14.70 14.50 -16.03
N ILE A 496 15.11 13.41 -15.39
CA ILE A 496 15.06 12.06 -15.99
C ILE A 496 13.62 11.70 -16.36
N GLU A 497 12.66 11.94 -15.46
CA GLU A 497 11.26 11.60 -15.69
C GLU A 497 10.68 12.39 -16.86
N ALA A 498 10.96 13.70 -16.95
CA ALA A 498 10.48 14.53 -18.06
C ALA A 498 10.96 13.98 -19.41
N LEU A 499 12.25 13.64 -19.53
CA LEU A 499 12.79 13.06 -20.77
C LEU A 499 12.23 11.66 -21.06
N HIS A 500 12.03 10.84 -20.02
CA HIS A 500 11.43 9.52 -20.18
C HIS A 500 9.97 9.61 -20.65
N THR A 501 9.19 10.55 -20.10
CA THR A 501 7.82 10.82 -20.57
C THR A 501 7.81 11.21 -22.05
N ILE A 502 8.72 12.06 -22.51
CA ILE A 502 8.86 12.42 -23.93
C ILE A 502 9.17 11.18 -24.77
N THR A 503 10.15 10.38 -24.36
CA THR A 503 10.52 9.13 -25.04
C THR A 503 9.34 8.18 -25.16
N ASP A 504 8.56 8.00 -24.10
CA ASP A 504 7.41 7.09 -24.10
C ASP A 504 6.23 7.62 -24.93
N LEU A 505 5.99 8.93 -24.93
CA LEU A 505 5.00 9.57 -25.80
C LEU A 505 5.32 9.33 -27.27
N THR A 506 6.59 9.42 -27.65
CA THR A 506 7.02 9.10 -29.02
C THR A 506 6.90 7.61 -29.31
N GLU A 507 7.45 6.74 -28.46
CA GLU A 507 7.52 5.28 -28.69
C GLU A 507 6.14 4.60 -28.69
N TYR A 508 5.27 4.93 -27.73
CA TYR A 508 3.99 4.22 -27.55
C TYR A 508 2.81 4.96 -28.17
N PHE A 509 2.89 6.27 -28.35
CA PHE A 509 1.75 7.08 -28.81
C PHE A 509 1.98 7.82 -30.13
N ASN A 510 3.16 7.68 -30.75
CA ASN A 510 3.55 8.39 -31.97
C ASN A 510 3.34 9.90 -31.84
N CYS A 511 3.61 10.45 -30.64
CA CYS A 511 3.50 11.88 -30.39
C CYS A 511 4.84 12.55 -30.73
N PRO A 512 4.87 13.55 -31.63
CA PRO A 512 6.08 14.30 -31.94
C PRO A 512 6.38 15.26 -30.78
N ALA A 513 7.01 14.74 -29.73
CA ALA A 513 7.31 15.50 -28.52
C ALA A 513 8.68 16.22 -28.58
N LEU A 514 9.48 15.95 -29.61
CA LEU A 514 10.74 16.65 -29.87
C LEU A 514 10.52 17.70 -30.97
N PRO A 515 10.52 19.02 -30.68
CA PRO A 515 10.65 20.02 -31.72
C PRO A 515 11.94 19.78 -32.51
N GLU A 516 11.87 19.91 -33.83
CA GLU A 516 12.99 19.69 -34.73
C GLU A 516 14.20 20.57 -34.33
N GLY A 517 15.36 19.95 -34.10
CA GLY A 517 16.64 20.64 -33.90
C GLY A 517 17.17 20.73 -32.47
N ASN A 518 16.36 20.43 -31.43
CA ASN A 518 16.81 20.56 -30.04
C ASN A 518 17.34 19.23 -29.47
N VAL A 519 18.50 19.30 -28.80
CA VAL A 519 18.99 18.24 -27.90
C VAL A 519 18.46 18.52 -26.50
N TYR A 520 17.93 17.53 -25.81
CA TYR A 520 17.52 17.68 -24.42
C TYR A 520 18.51 16.96 -23.52
N SER A 521 18.97 17.63 -22.47
CA SER A 521 19.94 17.07 -21.53
C SER A 521 19.44 17.20 -20.10
N HIS A 522 19.66 16.15 -19.33
CA HIS A 522 19.61 16.16 -17.89
C HIS A 522 21.04 16.19 -17.34
N VAL A 523 21.32 17.07 -16.37
CA VAL A 523 22.65 17.27 -15.76
C VAL A 523 22.61 17.05 -14.25
#